data_AF-L5MD82-F1
#
_entry.id   AF-L5MD82-F1
#
_cell.length_a   1.000
_cell.length_b   1.000
_cell.length_c   1.000
_cell.angle_alpha   90.00
_cell.angle_beta   90.00
_cell.angle_gamma   90.00
#
_symmetry.space_group_name_H-M   'P 1'
#
loop_
_entity.id
_entity.type
_entity.pdbx_description
1 polymer ?
#
loop_
_entity_poly.entity_id
_entity_poly.type
_entity_poly.pdbx_seq_one_letter_code
_entity_poly.pdbx_strand_id
1 'polypeptide(L)'
;VIAVVMDVFTDIDIFRDLQEICRKQGVAVYILLDQALLSQFLDMCMDLKVHPEQEKLMTVRTITGNIYYARSGTKIVGKVHEKFTLIDGIRVATGSYSFTWTDGKLNSSNLVILSGQVVEHFDLEFRILYAQSKPISSKLLSSFQISVKFDHLVDRKPSSKELTLGNLLRQRLARLSSTPEKAELLCGAPTKARAEARRHDSESSTISEEDYFNSHKEEPEGGKVTDAATQTEPGEEVPVVRDICVLSIN
;
A
#
# COMPACT_ATOMS: atom_id res chain seq x y z
N VAL A 1 -1.03 13.49 -18.28
CA VAL A 1 -1.13 14.12 -16.94
C VAL A 1 -1.75 13.11 -15.99
N ILE A 2 -1.24 13.01 -14.76
CA ILE A 2 -1.83 12.18 -13.71
C ILE A 2 -2.23 13.09 -12.55
N ALA A 3 -3.46 12.96 -12.07
CA ALA A 3 -3.99 13.69 -10.95
C ALA A 3 -4.45 12.71 -9.87
N VAL A 4 -3.84 12.78 -8.69
CA VAL A 4 -4.08 11.88 -7.55
C VAL A 4 -4.72 12.67 -6.43
N VAL A 5 -5.85 12.17 -5.91
CA VAL A 5 -6.45 12.61 -4.64
C VAL A 5 -6.44 11.41 -3.72
N MET A 6 -5.82 11.54 -2.56
CA MET A 6 -5.61 10.42 -1.64
C MET A 6 -5.65 10.86 -0.18
N ASP A 7 -6.17 9.99 0.68
CA ASP A 7 -6.18 10.20 2.14
C ASP A 7 -4.81 9.89 2.76
N VAL A 8 -4.29 8.67 2.58
CA VAL A 8 -2.99 8.20 3.05
C VAL A 8 -2.13 7.78 1.86
N PHE A 9 -0.91 8.31 1.79
CA PHE A 9 0.07 7.92 0.79
C PHE A 9 1.42 7.62 1.47
N THR A 10 1.70 6.34 1.67
CA THR A 10 2.94 5.82 2.29
C THR A 10 3.51 4.60 1.55
N ASP A 11 2.91 4.20 0.42
CA ASP A 11 3.43 3.13 -0.43
C ASP A 11 4.63 3.63 -1.28
N ILE A 12 5.80 3.05 -0.99
CA ILE A 12 7.06 3.40 -1.63
C ILE A 12 7.06 3.01 -3.11
N ASP A 13 6.48 1.87 -3.46
CA ASP A 13 6.52 1.33 -4.83
C ASP A 13 5.67 2.22 -5.73
N ILE A 14 4.44 2.57 -5.30
CA ILE A 14 3.56 3.49 -6.03
C ILE A 14 4.23 4.87 -6.20
N PHE A 15 4.89 5.38 -5.16
CA PHE A 15 5.59 6.67 -5.27
C PHE A 15 6.73 6.62 -6.28
N ARG A 16 7.53 5.54 -6.28
CA ARG A 16 8.61 5.34 -7.26
C ARG A 16 8.10 5.27 -8.69
N ASP A 17 6.98 4.60 -8.92
CA ASP A 17 6.35 4.53 -10.25
C ASP A 17 5.93 5.92 -10.75
N LEU A 18 5.30 6.73 -9.89
CA LEU A 18 4.95 8.12 -10.24
C LEU A 18 6.19 8.96 -10.55
N GLN A 19 7.28 8.80 -9.80
CA GLN A 19 8.55 9.48 -10.07
C GLN A 19 9.17 9.04 -11.40
N GLU A 20 9.13 7.74 -11.69
CA GLU A 20 9.65 7.19 -12.94
C GLU A 20 8.87 7.74 -14.12
N ILE A 21 7.55 7.78 -14.04
CA ILE A 21 6.67 8.34 -15.07
C ILE A 21 6.98 9.84 -15.28
N CYS A 22 7.18 10.61 -14.21
CA CYS A 22 7.60 12.01 -14.32
C CYS A 22 8.93 12.15 -15.08
N ARG A 23 9.95 11.40 -14.67
CA ARG A 23 11.34 11.57 -15.14
C ARG A 23 11.59 11.00 -16.52
N LYS A 24 11.01 9.82 -16.82
CA LYS A 24 11.24 9.11 -18.09
C LYS A 24 10.25 9.51 -19.18
N GLN A 25 8.99 9.72 -18.82
CA GLN A 25 7.92 9.95 -19.79
C GLN A 25 7.51 11.43 -19.88
N GLY A 26 8.00 12.28 -18.97
CA GLY A 26 7.69 13.72 -18.98
C GLY A 26 6.25 14.03 -18.61
N VAL A 27 5.56 13.12 -17.92
CA VAL A 27 4.16 13.29 -17.52
C VAL A 27 4.08 14.12 -16.24
N ALA A 28 3.28 15.19 -16.26
CA ALA A 28 3.02 15.97 -15.06
C ALA A 28 2.10 15.21 -14.09
N VAL A 29 2.48 15.16 -12.81
CA VAL A 29 1.78 14.50 -11.72
C VAL A 29 1.37 15.53 -10.67
N TYR A 30 0.08 15.57 -10.34
CA TYR A 30 -0.47 16.41 -9.28
C TYR A 30 -1.01 15.53 -8.17
N ILE A 31 -0.60 15.76 -6.93
CA ILE A 31 -0.98 14.95 -5.78
C ILE A 31 -1.63 15.85 -4.73
N LEU A 32 -2.88 15.56 -4.39
CA LEU A 32 -3.63 16.20 -3.31
C LEU A 32 -3.76 15.20 -2.15
N LEU A 33 -3.25 15.58 -0.97
CA LEU A 33 -3.24 14.73 0.22
C LEU A 33 -4.00 15.37 1.38
N ASP A 34 -4.55 14.56 2.28
CA ASP A 34 -5.09 15.05 3.55
C ASP A 34 -3.98 15.72 4.37
N GLN A 35 -4.21 16.98 4.75
CA GLN A 35 -3.30 17.75 5.61
C GLN A 35 -3.01 17.02 6.93
N ALA A 36 -3.98 16.26 7.48
CA ALA A 36 -3.82 15.54 8.75
C ALA A 36 -2.80 14.38 8.65
N LEU A 37 -2.61 13.83 7.45
CA LEU A 37 -1.80 12.63 7.21
C LEU A 37 -0.53 12.93 6.39
N LEU A 38 -0.34 14.18 5.98
CA LEU A 38 0.82 14.64 5.21
C LEU A 38 2.16 14.27 5.87
N SER A 39 2.26 14.27 7.20
CA SER A 39 3.54 13.97 7.88
C SER A 39 4.04 12.56 7.53
N GLN A 40 3.16 11.58 7.42
CA GLN A 40 3.53 10.20 7.08
C GLN A 40 4.09 10.09 5.66
N PHE A 41 3.52 10.83 4.71
CA PHE A 41 4.04 10.93 3.35
C PHE A 41 5.43 11.58 3.32
N LEU A 42 5.64 12.62 4.12
CA LEU A 42 6.93 13.32 4.20
C LEU A 42 8.01 12.47 4.86
N ASP A 43 7.65 11.68 5.88
CA ASP A 43 8.56 10.71 6.50
C ASP A 43 9.02 9.67 5.47
N MET A 44 8.11 9.10 4.68
CA MET A 44 8.44 8.22 3.56
C MET A 44 9.38 8.90 2.55
N CYS A 45 9.10 10.15 2.16
CA CYS A 45 9.96 10.87 1.23
C CYS A 45 11.39 11.10 1.78
N MET A 46 11.49 11.36 3.08
CA MET A 46 12.76 11.54 3.79
C MET A 46 13.59 10.26 3.79
N ASP A 47 12.97 9.12 4.10
CA ASP A 47 13.63 7.81 4.06
C ASP A 47 14.17 7.48 2.67
N LEU A 48 13.42 7.88 1.63
CA LEU A 48 13.83 7.73 0.23
C LEU A 48 14.86 8.79 -0.24
N LYS A 49 15.19 9.77 0.62
CA LYS A 49 16.07 10.92 0.33
C LYS A 49 15.60 11.71 -0.89
N VAL A 50 14.28 11.87 -1.04
CA VAL A 50 13.68 12.65 -2.12
C VAL A 50 12.94 13.85 -1.55
N HIS A 51 13.06 14.99 -2.22
CA HIS A 51 12.28 16.18 -1.93
C HIS A 51 11.22 16.38 -3.03
N PRO A 52 9.93 16.19 -2.74
CA PRO A 52 8.85 16.37 -3.73
C PRO A 52 8.84 17.77 -4.35
N GLU A 53 9.30 18.80 -3.63
CA GLU A 53 9.37 20.17 -4.13
C GLU A 53 10.42 20.41 -5.24
N GLN A 54 11.43 19.55 -5.33
CA GLN A 54 12.50 19.70 -6.32
C GLN A 54 12.11 19.11 -7.68
N GLU A 55 11.06 18.29 -7.72
CA GLU A 55 10.58 17.63 -8.92
C GLU A 55 9.71 18.60 -9.75
N LYS A 56 10.23 19.09 -10.88
CA LYS A 56 9.54 20.10 -11.71
C LYS A 56 8.18 19.64 -12.25
N LEU A 57 8.02 18.34 -12.46
CA LEU A 57 6.81 17.73 -13.02
C LEU A 57 5.91 17.08 -11.96
N MET A 58 6.27 17.16 -10.69
CA MET A 58 5.46 16.61 -9.59
C MET A 58 5.09 17.73 -8.63
N THR A 59 3.80 17.92 -8.37
CA THR A 59 3.31 18.93 -7.43
C THR A 59 2.47 18.27 -6.36
N VAL A 60 2.88 18.40 -5.11
CA VAL A 60 2.13 17.89 -3.95
C VAL A 60 1.51 19.06 -3.19
N ARG A 61 0.21 18.93 -2.89
CA ARG A 61 -0.58 19.94 -2.16
C ARG A 61 -1.44 19.24 -1.12
N THR A 62 -1.95 20.02 -0.18
CA THR A 62 -2.79 19.55 0.92
C THR A 62 -4.21 20.05 0.80
N ILE A 63 -5.15 19.17 1.10
CA ILE A 63 -6.57 19.43 1.23
C ILE A 63 -7.02 19.10 2.65
N THR A 64 -8.16 19.66 3.06
CA THR A 64 -8.77 19.41 4.37
C THR A 64 -10.24 19.14 4.17
N GLY A 65 -10.82 18.24 4.96
CA GLY A 65 -12.26 18.02 4.93
C GLY A 65 -13.05 19.24 5.41
N ASN A 66 -14.37 19.08 5.39
CA ASN A 66 -15.30 20.15 5.74
C ASN A 66 -15.03 20.72 7.15
N ILE A 67 -15.19 22.04 7.28
CA ILE A 67 -15.00 22.74 8.54
C ILE A 67 -16.36 22.94 9.21
N TYR A 68 -16.49 22.47 10.44
CA TYR A 68 -17.64 22.72 11.30
C TYR A 68 -17.25 23.61 12.47
N TYR A 69 -18.05 24.63 12.75
CA TYR A 69 -17.89 25.50 13.92
C TYR A 69 -18.93 25.12 14.97
N ALA A 70 -18.47 24.58 16.10
CA ALA A 70 -19.34 24.26 17.22
C ALA A 70 -19.86 25.54 17.89
N ARG A 71 -20.97 25.44 18.64
CA ARG A 71 -21.55 26.56 19.40
C ARG A 71 -20.56 27.20 20.40
N SER A 72 -19.57 26.44 20.86
CA SER A 72 -18.47 26.94 21.70
C SER A 72 -17.46 27.82 20.95
N GLY A 73 -17.56 27.96 19.62
CA GLY A 73 -16.56 28.59 18.77
C GLY A 73 -15.42 27.66 18.36
N THR A 74 -15.42 26.40 18.81
CA THR A 74 -14.40 25.42 18.44
C THR A 74 -14.51 25.05 16.97
N LYS A 75 -13.38 25.17 16.24
CA LYS A 75 -13.25 24.72 14.86
C LYS A 75 -12.94 23.22 14.82
N ILE A 76 -13.78 22.45 14.15
CA ILE A 76 -13.59 21.02 13.87
C ILE A 76 -13.34 20.87 12.38
N VAL A 77 -12.30 20.13 12.00
CA VAL A 77 -11.96 19.85 10.60
C VAL A 77 -12.24 18.37 10.34
N GLY A 78 -13.07 18.09 9.35
CA GLY A 78 -13.36 16.74 8.89
C GLY A 78 -12.14 16.10 8.22
N LYS A 79 -12.16 14.77 8.13
CA LYS A 79 -11.17 14.00 7.36
C LYS A 79 -11.52 14.06 5.87
N VAL A 80 -10.50 13.97 5.04
CA VAL A 80 -10.67 13.79 3.60
C VAL A 80 -10.84 12.29 3.34
N HIS A 81 -11.88 11.92 2.60
CA HIS A 81 -12.18 10.53 2.26
C HIS A 81 -12.24 10.29 0.74
N GLU A 82 -12.18 11.36 -0.04
CA GLU A 82 -12.09 11.33 -1.49
C GLU A 82 -10.79 10.64 -1.91
N LYS A 83 -10.92 9.53 -2.66
CA LYS A 83 -9.80 8.76 -3.19
C LYS A 83 -10.03 8.46 -4.66
N PHE A 84 -9.25 9.11 -5.52
CA PHE A 84 -9.26 8.78 -6.94
C PHE A 84 -7.98 9.20 -7.65
N THR A 85 -7.67 8.52 -8.75
CA THR A 85 -6.57 8.84 -9.65
C THR A 85 -7.11 9.02 -11.06
N LEU A 86 -6.96 10.22 -11.60
CA LEU A 86 -7.31 10.61 -12.96
C LEU A 86 -6.08 10.47 -13.86
N ILE A 87 -6.23 9.76 -14.98
CA ILE A 87 -5.17 9.54 -15.97
C ILE A 87 -5.61 10.15 -17.30
N ASP A 88 -4.87 11.15 -17.76
CA ASP A 88 -5.04 11.86 -19.05
C ASP A 88 -6.45 12.43 -19.31
N GLY A 89 -7.30 12.53 -18.30
CA GLY A 89 -8.70 12.95 -18.46
C GLY A 89 -9.57 11.91 -19.18
N ILE A 90 -9.08 10.68 -19.36
CA ILE A 90 -9.80 9.61 -20.09
C ILE A 90 -10.23 8.45 -19.18
N ARG A 91 -9.57 8.28 -18.03
CA ARG A 91 -9.83 7.21 -17.07
C ARG A 91 -9.69 7.72 -15.65
N VAL A 92 -10.50 7.18 -14.76
CA VAL A 92 -10.38 7.41 -13.32
C VAL A 92 -10.42 6.07 -12.58
N ALA A 93 -9.50 5.89 -11.64
CA ALA A 93 -9.52 4.80 -10.68
C ALA A 93 -9.98 5.35 -9.32
N THR A 94 -11.01 4.78 -8.71
CA THR A 94 -11.56 5.23 -7.41
C THR A 94 -12.02 4.05 -6.56
N GLY A 95 -12.03 4.17 -5.24
CA GLY A 95 -12.45 3.08 -4.35
C GLY A 95 -12.03 3.29 -2.90
N SER A 96 -12.03 2.23 -2.11
CA SER A 96 -11.57 2.27 -0.72
C SER A 96 -10.05 2.21 -0.59
N TYR A 97 -9.34 1.77 -1.64
CA TYR A 97 -7.89 1.57 -1.65
C TYR A 97 -7.12 2.86 -1.39
N SER A 98 -6.40 2.91 -0.27
CA SER A 98 -5.41 3.94 0.06
C SER A 98 -4.02 3.50 -0.41
N PHE A 99 -3.14 4.44 -0.75
CA PHE A 99 -1.78 4.12 -1.19
C PHE A 99 -0.88 3.78 0.00
N THR A 100 -1.12 2.61 0.59
CA THR A 100 -0.39 2.06 1.73
C THR A 100 -0.03 0.61 1.47
N TRP A 101 1.08 0.15 2.04
CA TRP A 101 1.48 -1.25 1.97
C TRP A 101 0.40 -2.20 2.52
N THR A 102 -0.33 -1.77 3.56
CA THR A 102 -1.41 -2.57 4.16
C THR A 102 -2.57 -2.78 3.20
N ASP A 103 -2.95 -1.77 2.43
CA ASP A 103 -3.99 -1.93 1.41
C ASP A 103 -3.51 -2.78 0.23
N GLY A 104 -2.22 -2.74 -0.09
CA GLY A 104 -1.64 -3.57 -1.14
C GLY A 104 -1.38 -5.03 -0.78
N LYS A 105 -1.43 -5.41 0.51
CA LYS A 105 -1.01 -6.76 0.98
C LYS A 105 -1.93 -7.43 1.99
N LEU A 106 -2.68 -6.65 2.77
CA LEU A 106 -3.41 -7.17 3.95
C LEU A 106 -4.89 -6.82 3.94
N ASN A 107 -5.26 -5.59 3.56
CA ASN A 107 -6.65 -5.14 3.64
C ASN A 107 -7.40 -5.50 2.36
N SER A 108 -8.63 -5.99 2.53
CA SER A 108 -9.56 -6.19 1.42
C SER A 108 -10.17 -4.85 1.02
N SER A 109 -9.53 -4.16 0.08
CA SER A 109 -9.98 -2.89 -0.50
C SER A 109 -10.53 -3.08 -1.92
N ASN A 110 -11.49 -2.25 -2.32
CA ASN A 110 -12.02 -2.23 -3.68
C ASN A 110 -11.42 -1.09 -4.51
N LEU A 111 -11.30 -1.32 -5.81
CA LEU A 111 -10.92 -0.32 -6.79
C LEU A 111 -11.82 -0.45 -8.03
N VAL A 112 -12.31 0.66 -8.55
CA VAL A 112 -13.16 0.72 -9.73
C VAL A 112 -12.48 1.60 -10.76
N ILE A 113 -12.31 1.08 -11.97
CA ILE A 113 -11.81 1.85 -13.11
C ILE A 113 -13.01 2.25 -13.96
N LEU A 114 -13.18 3.56 -14.12
CA LEU A 114 -14.25 4.18 -14.88
C LEU A 114 -13.67 4.92 -16.09
N SER A 115 -14.40 4.88 -17.20
CA SER A 115 -14.07 5.58 -18.46
C SER A 115 -15.33 6.25 -19.03
N GLY A 116 -15.15 7.14 -20.01
CA GLY A 116 -16.26 7.85 -20.67
C GLY A 116 -16.68 9.13 -19.94
N GLN A 117 -17.93 9.55 -20.14
CA GLN A 117 -18.40 10.88 -19.69
C GLN A 117 -18.34 11.08 -18.17
N VAL A 118 -18.39 10.00 -17.37
CA VAL A 118 -18.24 10.08 -15.91
C VAL A 118 -16.91 10.71 -15.50
N VAL A 119 -15.86 10.57 -16.32
CA VAL A 119 -14.52 11.11 -16.06
C VAL A 119 -14.54 12.65 -15.98
N GLU A 120 -15.45 13.32 -16.70
CA GLU A 120 -15.60 14.79 -16.66
C GLU A 120 -15.99 15.29 -15.27
N HIS A 121 -16.78 14.51 -14.52
CA HIS A 121 -17.18 14.87 -13.16
C HIS A 121 -16.00 14.79 -12.20
N PHE A 122 -15.15 13.76 -12.34
CA PHE A 122 -13.93 13.63 -11.54
C PHE A 122 -12.88 14.70 -11.90
N ASP A 123 -12.78 15.09 -13.17
CA ASP A 123 -11.92 16.21 -13.58
C ASP A 123 -12.38 17.53 -12.96
N LEU A 124 -13.69 17.83 -13.00
CA LEU A 124 -14.25 19.01 -12.35
C LEU A 124 -13.97 19.00 -10.84
N GLU A 125 -14.22 17.87 -10.18
CA GLU A 125 -13.98 17.71 -8.75
C GLU A 125 -12.50 17.91 -8.40
N PHE A 126 -11.60 17.32 -9.19
CA PHE A 126 -10.17 17.54 -9.01
C PHE A 126 -9.80 19.01 -9.12
N ARG A 127 -10.33 19.74 -10.10
CA ARG A 127 -10.07 21.17 -10.27
C ARG A 127 -10.58 21.99 -9.09
N ILE A 128 -11.75 21.66 -8.54
CA ILE A 128 -12.30 22.30 -7.34
C ILE A 128 -11.38 22.05 -6.14
N LEU A 129 -11.01 20.79 -5.87
CA LEU A 129 -10.11 20.41 -4.79
C LEU A 129 -8.73 21.09 -4.95
N TYR A 130 -8.20 21.14 -6.17
CA TYR A 130 -6.92 21.78 -6.46
C TYR A 130 -6.97 23.28 -6.17
N ALA A 131 -8.04 23.98 -6.57
CA ALA A 131 -8.22 25.40 -6.29
C ALA A 131 -8.30 25.70 -4.78
N GLN A 132 -8.87 24.79 -3.99
CA GLN A 132 -9.00 24.92 -2.54
C GLN A 132 -7.74 24.46 -1.78
N SER A 133 -6.92 23.62 -2.40
CA SER A 133 -5.72 23.03 -1.79
C SER A 133 -4.63 24.06 -1.50
N LYS A 134 -3.78 23.77 -0.53
CA LYS A 134 -2.63 24.59 -0.14
C LYS A 134 -1.32 23.92 -0.52
N PRO A 135 -0.30 24.67 -0.98
CA PRO A 135 1.03 24.10 -1.16
C PRO A 135 1.58 23.58 0.18
N ILE A 136 2.50 22.62 0.13
CA ILE A 136 3.19 22.16 1.35
C ILE A 136 3.93 23.35 1.96
N SER A 137 3.76 23.57 3.26
CA SER A 137 4.42 24.70 3.92
C SER A 137 5.92 24.45 4.06
N SER A 138 6.72 25.44 3.68
CA SER A 138 8.19 25.40 3.83
C SER A 138 8.66 25.20 5.28
N LYS A 139 7.84 25.56 6.28
CA LYS A 139 8.13 25.32 7.70
C LYS A 139 8.16 23.84 8.05
N LEU A 140 7.15 23.08 7.61
CA LEU A 140 7.13 21.63 7.79
C LEU A 140 8.38 21.02 7.15
N LEU A 141 8.69 21.41 5.92
CA LEU A 141 9.88 20.95 5.20
C LEU A 141 11.19 21.36 5.87
N SER A 142 11.24 22.53 6.54
CA SER A 142 12.42 22.94 7.30
C SER A 142 12.63 22.11 8.57
N SER A 143 11.58 21.73 9.30
CA SER A 143 11.70 20.76 10.40
C SER A 143 12.17 19.39 9.90
N PHE A 144 11.73 18.97 8.70
CA PHE A 144 12.22 17.74 8.06
C PHE A 144 13.70 17.86 7.64
N GLN A 145 14.15 18.99 7.10
CA GLN A 145 15.56 19.21 6.75
C GLN A 145 16.49 19.27 7.99
N ILE A 146 15.98 19.77 9.11
CA ILE A 146 16.75 19.81 10.37
C ILE A 146 17.00 18.39 10.88
N SER A 147 16.01 17.48 10.81
CA SER A 147 16.19 16.06 11.16
C SER A 147 17.32 15.41 10.36
N VAL A 148 17.31 15.58 9.03
CA VAL A 148 18.36 15.06 8.13
C VAL A 148 19.76 15.59 8.50
N LYS A 149 19.86 16.85 8.93
CA LYS A 149 21.13 17.44 9.37
C LYS A 149 21.65 16.88 10.69
N PHE A 150 20.77 16.44 11.59
CA PHE A 150 21.18 15.81 12.85
C PHE A 150 21.58 14.35 12.66
N ASP A 151 21.01 13.62 11.71
CA ASP A 151 21.40 12.23 11.45
C ASP A 151 22.86 12.10 10.99
N HIS A 152 23.38 13.08 10.25
CA HIS A 152 24.79 13.14 9.88
C HIS A 152 25.73 13.49 11.05
N LEU A 153 25.21 14.04 12.15
CA LEU A 153 25.98 14.33 13.35
C LEU A 153 25.91 13.20 14.38
N VAL A 154 25.01 12.23 14.20
CA VAL A 154 24.92 11.02 15.04
C VAL A 154 25.93 9.94 14.58
N ASP A 155 26.47 10.03 13.36
CA ASP A 155 27.53 9.13 12.90
C ASP A 155 28.93 9.73 13.12
N ARG A 156 29.45 9.60 14.36
CA ARG A 156 30.85 9.24 14.69
C ARG A 156 31.16 9.41 16.19
N LYS A 157 30.90 8.35 16.98
CA LYS A 157 31.82 7.88 18.05
C LYS A 157 31.44 6.47 18.50
N PRO A 158 32.34 5.46 18.46
CA PRO A 158 32.09 4.16 19.07
C PRO A 158 32.49 4.21 20.55
N SER A 159 31.51 4.21 21.47
CA SER A 159 31.62 3.81 22.90
C SER A 159 30.34 4.26 23.61
N SER A 160 29.60 3.47 24.37
CA SER A 160 29.98 2.42 25.32
C SER A 160 28.93 1.30 25.33
N LYS A 161 29.36 0.07 25.64
CA LYS A 161 28.51 -1.12 25.78
C LYS A 161 27.44 -0.91 26.86
N GLU A 162 26.22 -0.57 26.47
CA GLU A 162 25.05 -0.68 27.33
C GLU A 162 24.42 -2.06 27.10
N LEU A 163 24.42 -2.88 28.15
CA LEU A 163 23.88 -4.24 28.08
C LEU A 163 22.35 -4.17 28.18
N THR A 164 21.67 -4.13 27.03
CA THR A 164 20.22 -4.26 26.95
C THR A 164 19.77 -5.60 27.55
N LEU A 165 18.61 -5.63 28.22
CA LEU A 165 18.05 -6.81 28.90
C LEU A 165 18.04 -8.08 28.01
N GLY A 166 17.83 -7.92 26.70
CA GLY A 166 17.92 -9.02 25.73
C GLY A 166 19.31 -9.67 25.61
N ASN A 167 20.40 -8.89 25.75
CA ASN A 167 21.77 -9.40 25.74
C ASN A 167 22.11 -10.17 27.02
N LEU A 168 21.60 -9.72 28.16
CA LEU A 168 21.70 -10.46 29.44
C LEU A 168 20.97 -11.80 29.37
N LEU A 169 19.78 -11.83 28.76
CA LEU A 169 19.02 -13.08 28.60
C LEU A 169 19.72 -14.06 27.65
N ARG A 170 20.29 -13.59 26.53
CA ARG A 170 21.10 -14.45 25.64
C ARG A 170 22.35 -15.00 26.32
N GLN A 171 23.06 -14.17 27.09
CA GLN A 171 24.21 -14.65 27.88
C GLN A 171 23.82 -15.68 28.93
N ARG A 172 22.66 -15.49 29.57
CA ARG A 172 22.15 -16.43 30.58
C ARG A 172 21.75 -17.77 29.95
N LEU A 173 21.11 -17.74 28.78
CA LEU A 173 20.76 -18.97 28.04
C LEU A 173 22.02 -19.74 27.62
N ALA A 174 23.04 -19.03 27.12
CA ALA A 174 24.30 -19.64 26.68
C ALA A 174 25.12 -20.26 27.83
N ARG A 175 25.00 -19.73 29.06
CA ARG A 175 25.64 -20.31 30.26
C ARG A 175 24.92 -21.55 30.78
N LEU A 176 23.63 -21.68 30.51
CA LEU A 176 22.84 -22.84 30.93
C LEU A 176 22.92 -24.00 29.93
N SER A 177 23.42 -23.74 28.72
CA SER A 177 23.53 -24.75 27.65
C SER A 177 24.89 -25.46 27.55
N SER A 178 25.85 -25.21 28.44
CA SER A 178 27.16 -25.87 28.39
C SER A 178 27.22 -27.09 29.33
N THR A 179 27.13 -28.30 28.76
CA THR A 179 27.56 -29.56 29.39
C THR A 179 29.09 -29.60 29.55
N PRO A 180 29.63 -30.19 30.62
CA PRO A 180 31.07 -30.15 30.89
C PRO A 180 31.85 -31.11 29.98
N GLU A 181 32.96 -30.60 29.46
CA GLU A 181 33.97 -31.28 28.64
C GLU A 181 34.84 -32.20 29.52
N LYS A 182 35.20 -33.39 29.02
CA LYS A 182 36.28 -34.22 29.56
C LYS A 182 37.39 -34.33 28.52
N ALA A 183 38.60 -34.08 29.01
CA ALA A 183 39.80 -33.65 28.29
C ALA A 183 40.62 -34.76 27.59
N GLU A 184 41.44 -34.29 26.62
CA GLU A 184 42.79 -34.76 26.22
C GLU A 184 42.89 -36.13 25.47
N LEU A 185 43.70 -36.40 24.43
CA LEU A 185 44.97 -35.86 23.92
C LEU A 185 45.28 -36.46 22.51
N LEU A 186 45.90 -35.67 21.63
CA LEU A 186 46.98 -35.97 20.64
C LEU A 186 46.88 -37.06 19.53
N CYS A 187 47.16 -36.57 18.31
CA CYS A 187 48.00 -37.15 17.23
C CYS A 187 47.35 -37.82 15.98
N GLY A 188 47.74 -37.30 14.80
CA GLY A 188 48.07 -38.11 13.61
C GLY A 188 46.98 -38.32 12.54
N ALA A 189 47.12 -37.64 11.39
CA ALA A 189 46.60 -38.14 10.11
C ALA A 189 47.47 -39.34 9.63
N PRO A 190 47.15 -40.10 8.55
CA PRO A 190 46.10 -39.91 7.54
C PRO A 190 45.41 -41.22 7.03
N THR A 191 44.63 -41.05 5.94
CA THR A 191 44.34 -42.00 4.84
C THR A 191 43.20 -43.03 4.89
N LYS A 192 42.25 -42.77 3.97
CA LYS A 192 41.65 -43.64 2.92
C LYS A 192 40.71 -44.80 3.28
N ALA A 193 39.71 -44.90 2.38
CA ALA A 193 38.80 -46.00 2.07
C ALA A 193 37.58 -46.11 3.02
N ARG A 194 36.38 -46.54 2.61
CA ARG A 194 35.66 -46.81 1.34
C ARG A 194 34.40 -47.54 1.82
N ALA A 195 33.20 -47.21 1.29
CA ALA A 195 31.97 -48.03 1.36
C ALA A 195 31.44 -48.30 2.80
N GLU A 196 30.20 -48.67 3.10
CA GLU A 196 28.89 -48.83 2.47
C GLU A 196 27.94 -49.15 3.66
N ALA A 197 26.64 -49.16 3.39
CA ALA A 197 25.61 -49.92 4.12
C ALA A 197 25.03 -49.36 5.43
N ARG A 198 23.78 -48.89 5.28
CA ARG A 198 22.55 -49.30 5.98
C ARG A 198 22.67 -49.73 7.46
N ARG A 199 21.83 -49.13 8.31
CA ARG A 199 20.61 -49.78 8.85
C ARG A 199 19.65 -48.75 9.44
N HIS A 200 18.36 -49.04 9.21
CA HIS A 200 17.17 -48.44 9.79
C HIS A 200 16.95 -48.91 11.23
N ASP A 201 16.24 -48.07 11.99
CA ASP A 201 15.06 -48.34 12.85
C ASP A 201 14.95 -47.12 13.79
N SER A 202 13.81 -46.52 14.13
CA SER A 202 12.43 -46.95 14.07
C SER A 202 11.49 -45.75 14.32
N GLU A 203 10.25 -45.94 13.89
CA GLU A 203 8.99 -45.51 14.53
C GLU A 203 8.37 -44.11 14.29
N SER A 204 7.36 -44.15 13.39
CA SER A 204 5.92 -43.95 13.66
C SER A 204 5.41 -42.57 14.11
N SER A 205 4.25 -42.07 13.72
CA SER A 205 3.15 -42.57 12.88
C SER A 205 2.28 -41.40 12.41
N THR A 206 1.63 -41.64 11.28
CA THR A 206 0.64 -40.87 10.54
C THR A 206 -0.75 -40.95 11.18
N ILE A 207 -1.61 -39.95 10.91
CA ILE A 207 -2.97 -40.24 10.43
C ILE A 207 -3.49 -39.09 9.55
N SER A 208 -3.91 -39.47 8.35
CA SER A 208 -4.76 -38.71 7.43
C SER A 208 -6.19 -39.25 7.59
N GLU A 209 -7.19 -38.49 7.14
CA GLU A 209 -8.12 -38.99 6.11
C GLU A 209 -9.01 -37.86 5.58
N GLU A 210 -9.31 -38.00 4.30
CA GLU A 210 -10.12 -37.17 3.43
C GLU A 210 -11.49 -37.84 3.30
N ASP A 211 -12.58 -37.11 3.01
CA ASP A 211 -13.73 -37.73 2.34
C ASP A 211 -14.62 -36.73 1.56
N TYR A 212 -15.02 -37.21 0.38
CA TYR A 212 -15.89 -36.65 -0.65
C TYR A 212 -17.39 -36.65 -0.25
N PHE A 213 -18.22 -35.77 -0.81
CA PHE A 213 -19.41 -36.12 -1.64
C PHE A 213 -20.31 -34.91 -2.04
N ASN A 214 -20.54 -34.81 -3.35
CA ASN A 214 -21.76 -34.49 -4.13
C ASN A 214 -22.61 -33.19 -3.97
N SER A 215 -22.59 -32.42 -5.07
CA SER A 215 -23.71 -32.04 -5.97
C SER A 215 -25.02 -31.45 -5.40
N HIS A 216 -25.33 -30.21 -5.80
CA HIS A 216 -26.64 -29.85 -6.40
C HIS A 216 -26.48 -28.65 -7.37
N LYS A 217 -26.79 -28.90 -8.65
CA LYS A 217 -27.10 -27.90 -9.68
C LYS A 217 -28.63 -27.78 -9.74
N GLU A 218 -29.15 -26.56 -9.83
CA GLU A 218 -30.51 -26.32 -10.35
C GLU A 218 -30.43 -25.28 -11.49
N GLU A 219 -30.90 -25.70 -12.65
CA GLU A 219 -31.27 -24.88 -13.82
C GLU A 219 -32.79 -24.58 -13.73
N PRO A 220 -33.29 -23.52 -14.37
CA PRO A 220 -34.70 -23.14 -14.29
C PRO A 220 -35.58 -23.88 -15.33
N GLU A 221 -36.76 -24.32 -14.91
CA GLU A 221 -37.80 -24.84 -15.80
C GLU A 221 -38.56 -23.69 -16.51
N GLY A 222 -38.85 -23.92 -17.79
CA GLY A 222 -39.65 -23.04 -18.63
C GLY A 222 -41.16 -23.28 -18.51
N GLY A 223 -41.91 -22.21 -18.72
CA GLY A 223 -43.36 -22.22 -18.93
C GLY A 223 -43.79 -21.11 -19.89
N LYS A 224 -44.20 -21.49 -21.11
CA LYS A 224 -45.03 -20.71 -22.07
C LYS A 224 -46.43 -20.50 -21.45
N VAL A 225 -47.26 -19.47 -21.72
CA VAL A 225 -47.86 -18.99 -22.99
C VAL A 225 -48.56 -17.63 -22.71
N THR A 226 -48.51 -16.64 -23.62
CA THR A 226 -49.65 -15.95 -24.31
C THR A 226 -49.30 -14.55 -24.81
N ASP A 227 -49.68 -14.32 -26.07
CA ASP A 227 -49.46 -13.13 -26.90
C ASP A 227 -50.23 -11.88 -26.43
N ALA A 228 -49.62 -10.71 -26.59
CA ALA A 228 -50.33 -9.49 -26.98
C ALA A 228 -49.36 -8.53 -27.68
N ALA A 229 -49.59 -8.34 -28.98
CA ALA A 229 -48.88 -7.38 -29.82
C ALA A 229 -49.39 -5.95 -29.55
N THR A 230 -48.48 -4.98 -29.42
CA THR A 230 -48.77 -3.59 -29.78
C THR A 230 -47.46 -2.92 -30.24
N GLN A 231 -47.47 -2.44 -31.49
CA GLN A 231 -46.39 -1.66 -32.11
C GLN A 231 -46.45 -0.20 -31.62
N THR A 232 -45.31 0.37 -31.23
CA THR A 232 -45.01 1.82 -31.37
C THR A 232 -43.49 2.07 -31.35
N GLU A 233 -43.09 3.12 -32.04
CA GLU A 233 -41.78 3.49 -32.64
C GLU A 233 -40.54 3.71 -31.73
N PRO A 234 -39.31 3.90 -32.28
CA PRO A 234 -38.06 3.64 -31.58
C PRO A 234 -37.63 4.81 -30.70
N GLY A 235 -37.47 4.53 -29.40
CA GLY A 235 -36.87 5.45 -28.44
C GLY A 235 -35.34 5.35 -28.49
N GLU A 236 -34.72 6.51 -28.69
CA GLU A 236 -33.32 6.88 -28.42
C GLU A 236 -32.43 5.77 -27.83
N GLU A 237 -31.41 5.37 -28.58
CA GLU A 237 -30.26 4.64 -28.05
C GLU A 237 -29.60 5.46 -26.95
N VAL A 238 -29.92 5.11 -25.71
CA VAL A 238 -29.11 5.47 -24.54
C VAL A 238 -27.73 4.84 -24.75
N PRO A 239 -26.62 5.58 -24.63
CA PRO A 239 -25.32 4.96 -24.73
C PRO A 239 -25.19 3.98 -23.56
N VAL A 240 -25.13 2.69 -23.89
CA VAL A 240 -24.77 1.65 -22.93
C VAL A 240 -23.35 1.99 -22.49
N VAL A 241 -23.21 2.51 -21.27
CA VAL A 241 -21.92 2.68 -20.61
C VAL A 241 -21.34 1.30 -20.45
N ARG A 242 -20.49 0.92 -21.39
CA ARG A 242 -19.71 -0.31 -21.34
C ARG A 242 -18.39 0.03 -20.64
N ASP A 243 -18.04 -0.85 -19.71
CA ASP A 243 -16.77 -0.96 -19.01
C ASP A 243 -16.65 -0.16 -17.70
N ILE A 244 -17.50 -0.52 -16.73
CA ILE A 244 -17.16 -0.43 -15.30
C ILE A 244 -16.35 -1.69 -14.95
N CYS A 245 -15.05 -1.55 -14.74
CA CYS A 245 -14.24 -2.65 -14.24
C CYS A 245 -14.09 -2.49 -12.72
N VAL A 246 -14.74 -3.36 -11.96
CA VAL A 246 -14.52 -3.46 -10.51
C VAL A 246 -13.40 -4.48 -10.28
N LEU A 247 -12.30 -4.03 -9.71
CA LEU A 247 -11.18 -4.85 -9.27
C LEU A 247 -11.25 -4.99 -7.75
N SER A 248 -11.45 -6.22 -7.27
CA SER A 248 -11.10 -6.57 -5.88
C SER A 248 -9.61 -6.82 -5.83
N ILE A 249 -8.91 -6.10 -4.95
CA ILE A 249 -7.46 -6.27 -4.75
C ILE A 249 -7.31 -7.18 -3.53
N ASN A 250 -6.95 -8.45 -3.75
CA ASN A 250 -6.52 -9.43 -2.74
C ASN A 250 -5.50 -10.38 -3.35
#